data_AF-A0A4Y9Y442-F1
#
_entry.id   AF-A0A4Y9Y442-F1
#
_cell.length_a   1.000
_cell.length_b   1.000
_cell.length_c   1.000
_cell.angle_alpha   90.00
_cell.angle_beta   90.00
_cell.angle_gamma   90.00
#
_symmetry.space_group_name_H-M   'P 1'
#
loop_
_entity.id
_entity.type
_entity.pdbx_description
1 polymer ?
#
loop_
_entity_poly.entity_id
_entity_poly.type
_entity_poly.pdbx_seq_one_letter_code
_entity_poly.pdbx_strand_id
1 'polypeptide(L)'
;MTTLRFTQHAQVGMHINSSESLVLFVMSVRRDAAVGLAIEDLSLSLPTDLEYPVDAVRQCLRLTPNVETLILDLPSSSPVSILCGLTLPKIQLLSTNLPHQCLVSFLASHRSLRSLVLRFCGNGSNCPLRHVDLAHVTELQCPSRCLSGIARGRVSRATVNLTRLASNAVLAVRALSTSPLYSLSLDFYATDYDMLLRVAAAAPNLRKLKLVEKFRPQRRGHQSRRPWNDMISWHQALLRLSFLEEFALRSLVRVFTSRRPDVQVISGWANGTTRRSAPHPTLYHVAILQPCTRGDTRQLTEWFKGSSKGAWERVVNAVGPDVQL
;
A
#
# COMPACT_ATOMS: atom_id res chain seq x y z
N MET A 1 -24.64 -5.95 19.02
CA MET A 1 -24.71 -6.22 17.57
C MET A 1 -25.27 -4.98 16.91
N THR A 2 -24.40 -4.10 16.41
CA THR A 2 -24.77 -2.82 15.83
C THR A 2 -24.77 -2.97 14.32
N THR A 3 -25.95 -3.10 13.74
CA THR A 3 -26.15 -3.26 12.30
C THR A 3 -25.86 -1.91 11.62
N LEU A 4 -24.66 -1.77 11.06
CA LEU A 4 -24.31 -0.66 10.19
C LEU A 4 -25.13 -0.78 8.89
N ARG A 5 -26.21 -0.01 8.82
CA ARG A 5 -26.94 0.20 7.58
C ARG A 5 -26.08 1.07 6.65
N PHE A 6 -25.40 0.43 5.70
CA PHE A 6 -24.88 1.12 4.53
C PHE A 6 -26.05 1.47 3.63
N THR A 7 -26.57 2.68 3.75
CA THR A 7 -27.34 3.29 2.69
C THR A 7 -26.40 3.52 1.51
N GLN A 8 -26.49 2.68 0.48
CA GLN A 8 -25.89 2.93 -0.83
C GLN A 8 -26.56 4.17 -1.43
N HIS A 9 -26.07 5.35 -1.06
CA HIS A 9 -26.25 6.52 -1.91
C HIS A 9 -25.46 6.23 -3.19
N ALA A 10 -26.11 6.40 -4.34
CA ALA A 10 -25.42 6.30 -5.63
C ALA A 10 -24.35 7.39 -5.68
N GLN A 11 -23.11 7.03 -5.35
CA GLN A 11 -21.96 7.94 -5.45
C GLN A 11 -21.83 8.40 -6.89
N VAL A 12 -21.85 9.72 -7.10
CA VAL A 12 -21.72 10.31 -8.42
C VAL A 12 -20.22 10.47 -8.72
N GLY A 13 -19.66 9.44 -9.37
CA GLY A 13 -18.27 9.43 -9.80
C GLY A 13 -18.08 9.97 -11.21
N MET A 14 -17.02 10.76 -11.42
CA MET A 14 -16.59 11.25 -12.73
C MET A 14 -15.17 10.76 -13.05
N HIS A 15 -15.01 10.10 -14.18
CA HIS A 15 -13.72 9.65 -14.70
C HIS A 15 -13.38 10.36 -16.01
N ILE A 16 -12.25 11.04 -16.06
CA ILE A 16 -11.77 11.79 -17.22
C ILE A 16 -10.38 11.27 -17.58
N ASN A 17 -10.25 10.70 -18.79
CA ASN A 17 -9.02 10.07 -19.26
C ASN A 17 -8.45 10.68 -20.54
N SER A 18 -9.02 11.79 -21.02
CA SER A 18 -8.53 12.51 -22.20
C SER A 18 -8.67 14.02 -22.02
N SER A 19 -7.82 14.78 -22.73
CA SER A 19 -7.88 16.25 -22.73
C SER A 19 -9.18 16.78 -23.32
N GLU A 20 -9.75 16.10 -24.32
CA GLU A 20 -11.04 16.47 -24.92
C GLU A 20 -12.19 16.32 -23.92
N SER A 21 -12.30 15.16 -23.26
CA SER A 21 -13.32 14.93 -22.23
C SER A 21 -13.20 15.90 -21.07
N LEU A 22 -11.96 16.29 -20.70
CA LEU A 22 -11.71 17.31 -19.68
C LEU A 22 -12.28 18.67 -20.07
N VAL A 23 -12.02 19.12 -21.30
CA VAL A 23 -12.51 20.41 -21.81
C VAL A 23 -14.03 20.39 -21.92
N LEU A 24 -14.62 19.32 -22.48
CA LEU A 24 -16.07 19.15 -22.59
C LEU A 24 -16.74 19.16 -21.21
N PHE A 25 -16.14 18.49 -20.22
CA PHE A 25 -16.62 18.50 -18.85
C PHE A 25 -16.62 19.91 -18.26
N VAL A 26 -15.50 20.64 -18.36
CA VAL A 26 -15.40 22.02 -17.88
C VAL A 26 -16.44 22.92 -18.56
N MET A 27 -16.66 22.76 -19.86
CA MET A 27 -17.70 23.50 -20.59
C MET A 27 -19.10 23.16 -20.11
N SER A 28 -19.38 21.88 -19.85
CA SER A 28 -20.68 21.40 -19.36
C SER A 28 -20.98 21.95 -17.97
N VAL A 29 -20.05 21.84 -17.02
CA VAL A 29 -20.24 22.31 -15.65
C VAL A 29 -20.33 23.84 -15.56
N ARG A 30 -19.71 24.56 -16.49
CA ARG A 30 -19.91 26.01 -16.60
C ARG A 30 -21.33 26.39 -17.04
N ARG A 31 -22.00 25.54 -17.80
CA ARG A 31 -23.40 25.73 -18.19
C ARG A 31 -24.36 25.29 -17.09
N ASP A 32 -24.03 24.20 -16.41
CA ASP A 32 -24.80 23.67 -15.29
C ASP A 32 -23.89 23.32 -14.10
N ALA A 33 -23.83 24.25 -13.14
CA ALA A 33 -23.02 24.09 -11.95
C ALA A 33 -23.49 22.93 -11.05
N ALA A 34 -24.76 22.49 -11.16
CA ALA A 34 -25.27 21.38 -10.37
C ALA A 34 -24.53 20.08 -10.68
N VAL A 35 -24.09 19.88 -11.93
CA VAL A 35 -23.27 18.73 -12.34
C VAL A 35 -21.95 18.70 -11.58
N GLY A 36 -21.27 19.84 -11.46
CA GLY A 36 -20.00 19.95 -10.73
C GLY A 36 -20.17 19.75 -9.23
N LEU A 37 -21.23 20.32 -8.67
CA LEU A 37 -21.56 20.20 -7.24
C LEU A 37 -21.97 18.78 -6.84
N ALA A 38 -22.52 17.99 -7.77
CA ALA A 38 -22.93 16.61 -7.50
C ALA A 38 -21.75 15.64 -7.41
N ILE A 39 -20.56 16.00 -7.91
CA ILE A 39 -19.41 15.09 -7.97
C ILE A 39 -18.74 14.95 -6.61
N GLU A 40 -18.67 13.71 -6.15
CA GLU A 40 -18.01 13.30 -4.90
C GLU A 40 -16.72 12.53 -5.19
N ASP A 41 -16.68 11.72 -6.25
CA ASP A 41 -15.49 10.98 -6.66
C ASP A 41 -14.99 11.47 -8.02
N LEU A 42 -13.77 12.02 -8.06
CA LEU A 42 -13.16 12.55 -9.27
C LEU A 42 -11.85 11.82 -9.59
N SER A 43 -11.78 11.23 -10.78
CA SER A 43 -10.57 10.60 -11.30
C SER A 43 -10.13 11.27 -12.60
N LEU A 44 -8.95 11.89 -12.58
CA LEU A 44 -8.28 12.45 -13.75
C LEU A 44 -7.06 11.59 -14.10
N SER A 45 -7.06 10.97 -15.27
CA SER A 45 -5.99 10.06 -15.71
C SER A 45 -5.58 10.40 -17.15
N LEU A 46 -4.69 11.37 -17.32
CA LEU A 46 -4.32 11.88 -18.64
C LEU A 46 -3.08 11.14 -19.19
N PRO A 47 -2.99 10.88 -20.51
CA PRO A 47 -1.85 10.20 -21.13
C PRO A 47 -0.53 10.92 -20.86
N THR A 48 0.51 10.18 -20.46
CA THR A 48 1.81 10.73 -20.01
C THR A 48 2.66 11.36 -21.11
N ASP A 49 2.38 11.01 -22.37
CA ASP A 49 3.13 11.36 -23.57
C ASP A 49 2.58 12.60 -24.30
N LEU A 50 1.42 13.11 -23.87
CA LEU A 50 0.75 14.24 -24.51
C LEU A 50 0.80 15.49 -23.63
N GLU A 51 0.96 16.63 -24.28
CA GLU A 51 0.67 17.92 -23.65
C GLU A 51 -0.82 17.97 -23.26
N TYR A 52 -1.10 18.59 -22.12
CA TYR A 52 -2.46 18.68 -21.62
C TYR A 52 -2.77 20.10 -21.13
N PRO A 53 -4.04 20.54 -21.22
CA PRO A 53 -4.44 21.87 -20.81
C PRO A 53 -4.47 21.97 -19.27
N VAL A 54 -3.35 22.41 -18.67
CA VAL A 54 -3.21 22.60 -17.21
C VAL A 54 -4.33 23.46 -16.64
N ASP A 55 -4.72 24.52 -17.35
CA ASP A 55 -5.80 25.40 -16.91
C ASP A 55 -7.16 24.70 -16.86
N ALA A 56 -7.43 23.78 -17.80
CA ALA A 56 -8.66 22.99 -17.77
C ALA A 56 -8.66 22.01 -16.58
N VAL A 57 -7.50 21.43 -16.22
CA VAL A 57 -7.39 20.61 -15.00
C VAL A 57 -7.69 21.44 -13.76
N ARG A 58 -7.09 22.64 -13.65
CA ARG A 58 -7.34 23.55 -12.52
C ARG A 58 -8.79 23.99 -12.44
N GLN A 59 -9.41 24.28 -13.58
CA GLN A 59 -10.83 24.66 -13.64
C GLN A 59 -11.73 23.49 -13.25
N CYS A 60 -11.48 22.29 -13.76
CA CYS A 60 -12.20 21.07 -13.37
C CYS A 60 -12.20 20.88 -11.85
N LEU A 61 -11.03 20.98 -11.21
CA LEU A 61 -10.89 20.87 -9.76
C LEU A 61 -11.62 21.97 -8.99
N ARG A 62 -11.65 23.21 -9.50
CA ARG A 62 -12.40 24.31 -8.87
C ARG A 62 -13.91 24.17 -9.00
N LEU A 63 -14.37 23.59 -10.10
CA LEU A 63 -15.79 23.39 -10.40
C LEU A 63 -16.39 22.18 -9.67
N THR A 64 -15.58 21.43 -8.92
CA THR A 64 -15.98 20.21 -8.20
C THR A 64 -15.65 20.30 -6.70
N PRO A 65 -16.22 21.29 -5.96
CA PRO A 65 -15.82 21.58 -4.58
C PRO A 65 -16.25 20.50 -3.56
N ASN A 66 -17.18 19.62 -3.93
CA ASN A 66 -17.70 18.56 -3.06
C ASN A 66 -16.92 17.24 -3.14
N VAL A 67 -15.81 17.21 -3.88
CA VAL A 67 -15.00 16.00 -4.04
C VAL A 67 -14.45 15.50 -2.70
N GLU A 68 -14.77 14.25 -2.39
CA GLU A 68 -14.27 13.49 -1.24
C GLU A 68 -13.09 12.57 -1.65
N THR A 69 -13.15 12.02 -2.86
CA THR A 69 -12.11 11.14 -3.41
C THR A 69 -11.51 11.76 -4.66
N LEU A 70 -10.22 12.06 -4.61
CA LEU A 70 -9.50 12.62 -5.76
C LEU A 70 -8.37 11.68 -6.20
N ILE A 71 -8.44 11.22 -7.45
CA ILE A 71 -7.38 10.45 -8.11
C ILE A 71 -6.79 11.30 -9.24
N LEU A 72 -5.50 11.61 -9.15
CA LEU A 72 -4.75 12.41 -10.12
C LEU A 72 -3.56 11.64 -10.68
N ASP A 73 -3.72 11.09 -11.87
CA ASP A 73 -2.64 10.51 -12.67
C ASP A 73 -2.38 11.44 -13.85
N LEU A 74 -1.42 12.35 -13.68
CA LEU A 74 -1.12 13.40 -14.65
C LEU A 74 0.30 13.23 -15.21
N PRO A 75 0.61 13.75 -16.41
CA PRO A 75 1.96 13.69 -16.97
C PRO A 75 3.02 14.27 -16.02
N SER A 76 4.24 13.73 -16.05
CA SER A 76 5.32 14.16 -15.14
C SER A 76 5.77 15.61 -15.35
N SER A 77 5.42 16.22 -16.49
CA SER A 77 5.61 17.64 -16.83
C SER A 77 4.64 18.59 -16.11
N SER A 78 3.79 18.09 -15.21
CA SER A 78 2.83 18.89 -14.47
C SER A 78 3.51 20.04 -13.69
N PRO A 79 3.05 21.29 -13.84
CA PRO A 79 3.65 22.43 -13.16
C PRO A 79 3.42 22.36 -11.64
N VAL A 80 4.39 22.89 -10.88
CA VAL A 80 4.34 22.89 -9.40
C VAL A 80 3.12 23.61 -8.85
N SER A 81 2.63 24.60 -9.58
CA SER A 81 1.47 25.40 -9.23
C SER A 81 0.12 24.71 -9.48
N ILE A 82 0.07 23.49 -10.05
CA ILE A 82 -1.19 22.86 -10.49
C ILE A 82 -2.25 22.76 -9.38
N LEU A 83 -1.85 22.53 -8.13
CA LEU A 83 -2.77 22.49 -6.98
C LEU A 83 -2.77 23.77 -6.13
N CYS A 84 -1.97 24.78 -6.50
CA CYS A 84 -1.84 26.01 -5.72
C CYS A 84 -3.17 26.78 -5.70
N GLY A 85 -3.62 27.12 -4.49
CA GLY A 85 -4.86 27.87 -4.23
C GLY A 85 -6.15 27.07 -4.43
N LEU A 86 -6.09 25.75 -4.62
CA LEU A 86 -7.28 24.91 -4.65
C LEU A 86 -7.79 24.64 -3.23
N THR A 87 -9.11 24.66 -3.07
CA THR A 87 -9.80 24.33 -1.82
C THR A 87 -10.86 23.28 -2.10
N LEU A 88 -10.72 22.11 -1.47
CA LEU A 88 -11.62 20.97 -1.56
C LEU A 88 -12.01 20.57 -0.14
N PRO A 89 -12.95 21.29 0.50
CA PRO A 89 -13.19 21.18 1.95
C PRO A 89 -13.63 19.79 2.42
N LYS A 90 -14.18 18.97 1.51
CA LYS A 90 -14.65 17.61 1.81
C LYS A 90 -13.63 16.53 1.47
N ILE A 91 -12.44 16.86 0.98
CA ILE A 91 -11.48 15.86 0.53
C ILE A 91 -11.06 14.93 1.68
N GLN A 92 -11.21 13.62 1.47
CA GLN A 92 -10.84 12.57 2.43
C GLN A 92 -9.75 11.67 1.87
N LEU A 93 -9.75 11.41 0.56
CA LEU A 93 -8.77 10.57 -0.12
C LEU A 93 -8.09 11.33 -1.25
N LEU A 94 -6.76 11.30 -1.27
CA LEU A 94 -5.96 11.76 -2.41
C LEU A 94 -5.05 10.64 -2.91
N SER A 95 -5.19 10.25 -4.16
CA SER A 95 -4.24 9.40 -4.88
C SER A 95 -3.56 10.16 -5.99
N THR A 96 -2.24 10.20 -6.04
CA THR A 96 -1.55 10.96 -7.08
C THR A 96 -0.16 10.44 -7.46
N ASN A 97 0.20 10.70 -8.73
CA ASN A 97 1.55 10.55 -9.26
C ASN A 97 2.34 11.88 -9.33
N LEU A 98 1.74 13.00 -8.93
CA LEU A 98 2.37 14.32 -9.00
C LEU A 98 3.64 14.39 -8.15
N PRO A 99 4.65 15.16 -8.59
CA PRO A 99 5.80 15.47 -7.75
C PRO A 99 5.36 16.04 -6.40
N HIS A 100 5.97 15.54 -5.32
CA HIS A 100 5.55 15.88 -3.96
C HIS A 100 5.69 17.37 -3.62
N GLN A 101 6.52 18.11 -4.36
CA GLN A 101 6.62 19.57 -4.25
C GLN A 101 5.29 20.28 -4.57
N CYS A 102 4.49 19.74 -5.50
CA CYS A 102 3.19 20.29 -5.88
C CYS A 102 2.14 20.12 -4.77
N LEU A 103 2.39 19.21 -3.82
CA LEU A 103 1.44 18.81 -2.80
C LEU A 103 1.62 19.57 -1.48
N VAL A 104 2.71 20.31 -1.29
CA VAL A 104 3.05 20.92 0.01
C VAL A 104 1.94 21.87 0.50
N SER A 105 1.58 22.86 -0.32
CA SER A 105 0.55 23.84 0.04
C SER A 105 -0.84 23.23 0.08
N PHE A 106 -1.13 22.31 -0.84
CA PHE A 106 -2.40 21.59 -0.88
C PHE A 106 -2.60 20.79 0.42
N LEU A 107 -1.66 19.91 0.79
CA LEU A 107 -1.80 19.07 1.97
C LEU A 107 -1.80 19.87 3.28
N ALA A 108 -1.08 20.99 3.36
CA ALA A 108 -1.12 21.87 4.54
C ALA A 108 -2.51 22.46 4.81
N SER A 109 -3.28 22.72 3.76
CA SER A 109 -4.61 23.34 3.83
C SER A 109 -5.76 22.34 4.01
N HIS A 110 -5.55 21.05 3.76
CA HIS A 110 -6.63 20.05 3.74
C HIS A 110 -6.54 19.08 4.93
N ARG A 111 -6.92 19.56 6.12
CA ARG A 111 -6.89 18.78 7.38
C ARG A 111 -7.94 17.67 7.47
N SER A 112 -8.90 17.64 6.54
CA SER A 112 -9.91 16.58 6.41
C SER A 112 -9.34 15.28 5.83
N LEU A 113 -8.16 15.33 5.20
CA LEU A 113 -7.59 14.21 4.48
C LEU A 113 -7.24 13.02 5.41
N ARG A 114 -7.81 11.85 5.14
CA ARG A 114 -7.58 10.62 5.93
C ARG A 114 -6.69 9.62 5.22
N SER A 115 -6.79 9.54 3.89
CA SER A 115 -6.08 8.58 3.07
C SER A 115 -5.23 9.27 2.01
N LEU A 116 -3.95 8.94 1.98
CA LEU A 116 -2.98 9.56 1.07
C LEU A 116 -2.19 8.48 0.33
N VAL A 117 -2.34 8.43 -0.99
CA VAL A 117 -1.65 7.49 -1.88
C VAL A 117 -0.71 8.26 -2.80
N LEU A 118 0.58 8.11 -2.55
CA LEU A 118 1.67 8.76 -3.25
C LEU A 118 2.43 7.74 -4.09
N ARG A 119 2.65 8.03 -5.37
CA ARG A 119 3.44 7.16 -6.26
C ARG A 119 4.86 7.66 -6.48
N PHE A 120 5.05 8.94 -6.79
CA PHE A 120 6.34 9.47 -7.24
C PHE A 120 6.73 10.78 -6.52
N CYS A 121 7.89 10.76 -5.85
CA CYS A 121 8.39 11.91 -5.08
C CYS A 121 9.20 12.93 -5.90
N GLY A 122 9.68 12.61 -7.10
CA GLY A 122 10.81 13.33 -7.71
C GLY A 122 12.15 12.96 -7.06
N ASN A 123 13.27 13.18 -7.75
CA ASN A 123 14.60 12.61 -7.47
C ASN A 123 15.34 13.14 -6.22
N GLY A 124 14.66 13.66 -5.21
CA GLY A 124 15.29 14.16 -3.99
C GLY A 124 15.64 13.07 -2.97
N SER A 125 16.78 13.24 -2.28
CA SER A 125 17.09 12.55 -1.01
C SER A 125 16.18 13.05 0.13
N ASN A 126 15.63 14.26 0.00
CA ASN A 126 14.72 14.87 0.96
C ASN A 126 13.33 15.03 0.34
N CYS A 127 12.35 14.30 0.88
CA CYS A 127 10.95 14.46 0.51
C CYS A 127 10.45 15.87 0.91
N PRO A 128 9.86 16.67 0.01
CA PRO A 128 9.31 17.99 0.35
C PRO A 128 8.23 17.94 1.44
N LEU A 129 7.52 16.83 1.55
CA LEU A 129 6.46 16.63 2.54
C LEU A 129 6.97 16.41 3.97
N ARG A 130 8.30 16.34 4.18
CA ARG A 130 8.90 16.11 5.52
C ARG A 130 8.56 17.17 6.57
N HIS A 131 8.12 18.33 6.13
CA HIS A 131 7.80 19.49 6.96
C HIS A 131 6.31 19.81 6.99
N VAL A 132 5.49 19.01 6.29
CA VAL A 132 4.04 19.18 6.30
C VAL A 132 3.48 18.37 7.47
N ASP A 133 2.62 18.99 8.27
CA ASP A 133 1.94 18.31 9.37
C ASP A 133 0.80 17.42 8.83
N LEU A 134 1.09 16.12 8.81
CA LEU A 134 0.20 15.08 8.32
C LEU A 134 -0.33 14.19 9.46
N ALA A 135 -0.35 14.68 10.70
CA ALA A 135 -0.78 13.90 11.87
C ALA A 135 -2.24 13.39 11.79
N HIS A 136 -3.06 14.00 10.93
CA HIS A 136 -4.46 13.67 10.69
C HIS A 136 -4.67 12.52 9.68
N VAL A 137 -3.63 12.18 8.90
CA VAL A 137 -3.64 11.08 7.92
C VAL A 137 -3.51 9.74 8.64
N THR A 138 -4.49 8.88 8.44
CA THR A 138 -4.58 7.56 9.10
C THR A 138 -4.21 6.41 8.16
N GLU A 139 -4.31 6.61 6.86
CA GLU A 139 -3.97 5.64 5.82
C GLU A 139 -2.94 6.25 4.86
N LEU A 140 -1.82 5.57 4.69
CA LEU A 140 -0.70 6.08 3.91
C LEU A 140 -0.16 5.02 2.96
N GLN A 141 -0.12 5.33 1.67
CA GLN A 141 0.66 4.58 0.70
C GLN A 141 1.72 5.50 0.10
N CYS A 142 3.00 5.14 0.20
CA CYS A 142 4.05 5.97 -0.39
C CYS A 142 5.33 5.19 -0.71
N PRO A 143 6.23 5.75 -1.53
CA PRO A 143 7.59 5.26 -1.62
C PRO A 143 8.28 5.29 -0.26
N SER A 144 9.09 4.27 0.05
CA SER A 144 9.80 4.15 1.33
C SER A 144 10.65 5.36 1.69
N ARG A 145 11.25 6.03 0.70
CA ARG A 145 12.06 7.26 0.90
C ARG A 145 11.27 8.44 1.43
N CYS A 146 9.96 8.47 1.23
CA CYS A 146 9.10 9.56 1.66
C CYS A 146 8.62 9.38 3.10
N LEU A 147 8.68 8.14 3.59
CA LEU A 147 8.01 7.73 4.80
C LEU A 147 8.57 8.40 6.05
N SER A 148 9.90 8.57 6.15
CA SER A 148 10.55 9.25 7.28
C SER A 148 10.10 10.70 7.47
N GLY A 149 9.66 11.35 6.39
CA GLY A 149 9.12 12.70 6.44
C GLY A 149 7.62 12.74 6.74
N ILE A 150 6.88 11.71 6.35
CA ILE A 150 5.41 11.74 6.31
C ILE A 150 4.77 10.98 7.48
N ALA A 151 5.36 9.86 7.90
CA ALA A 151 4.81 8.95 8.90
C ALA A 151 4.99 9.45 10.33
N ARG A 152 4.63 10.72 10.58
CA ARG A 152 4.61 11.32 11.92
C ARG A 152 3.16 11.40 12.37
N GLY A 153 2.77 10.51 13.27
CA GLY A 153 1.46 10.60 13.93
C GLY A 153 0.66 9.30 13.93
N ARG A 154 -0.62 9.40 13.56
CA ARG A 154 -1.66 8.38 13.82
C ARG A 154 -1.87 7.44 12.62
N VAL A 155 -0.81 7.09 11.91
CA VAL A 155 -0.92 6.16 10.78
C VAL A 155 -1.31 4.78 11.32
N SER A 156 -2.50 4.33 10.93
CA SER A 156 -3.05 3.03 11.31
C SER A 156 -2.89 1.99 10.21
N ARG A 157 -2.82 2.44 8.95
CA ARG A 157 -2.59 1.58 7.78
C ARG A 157 -1.50 2.16 6.91
N ALA A 158 -0.51 1.35 6.58
CA ALA A 158 0.60 1.77 5.73
C ALA A 158 0.86 0.76 4.60
N THR A 159 1.05 1.27 3.38
CA THR A 159 1.56 0.52 2.24
C THR A 159 2.85 1.18 1.74
N VAL A 160 3.97 0.52 1.94
CA VAL A 160 5.28 1.06 1.64
C VAL A 160 5.87 0.37 0.43
N ASN A 161 6.06 1.14 -0.64
CA ASN A 161 6.64 0.65 -1.87
C ASN A 161 8.15 0.91 -1.90
N LEU A 162 8.96 -0.12 -2.16
CA LEU A 162 10.40 0.06 -2.35
C LEU A 162 10.67 0.55 -3.77
N THR A 163 11.49 1.60 -3.90
CA THR A 163 11.99 2.05 -5.20
C THR A 163 13.38 1.47 -5.47
N ARG A 164 13.74 1.34 -6.75
CA ARG A 164 15.00 0.71 -7.21
C ARG A 164 16.28 1.38 -6.66
N LEU A 165 16.18 2.64 -6.20
CA LEU A 165 17.30 3.48 -5.81
C LEU A 165 17.41 3.53 -4.29
N ALA A 166 18.35 2.75 -3.71
CA ALA A 166 18.76 2.79 -2.31
C ALA A 166 17.65 2.64 -1.25
N SER A 167 16.45 2.20 -1.64
CA SER A 167 15.34 2.05 -0.70
C SER A 167 15.63 0.93 0.28
N ASN A 168 15.77 1.32 1.54
CA ASN A 168 15.99 0.39 2.65
C ASN A 168 14.69 0.28 3.44
N ALA A 169 14.02 -0.87 3.35
CA ALA A 169 12.80 -1.14 4.10
C ALA A 169 13.00 -0.99 5.62
N VAL A 170 14.24 -1.10 6.11
CA VAL A 170 14.60 -0.81 7.51
C VAL A 170 14.29 0.62 7.89
N LEU A 171 14.59 1.59 7.02
CA LEU A 171 14.30 3.00 7.28
C LEU A 171 12.80 3.24 7.29
N ALA A 172 12.07 2.55 6.41
CA ALA A 172 10.61 2.63 6.40
C ALA A 172 10.00 2.10 7.70
N VAL A 173 10.42 0.91 8.13
CA VAL A 173 9.94 0.29 9.37
C VAL A 173 10.25 1.19 10.57
N ARG A 174 11.45 1.78 10.64
CA ARG A 174 11.80 2.75 11.69
C ARG A 174 10.95 4.01 11.65
N ALA A 175 10.64 4.54 10.46
CA ALA A 175 9.79 5.72 10.33
C ALA A 175 8.38 5.49 10.89
N LEU A 176 7.90 4.25 10.86
CA LEU A 176 6.59 3.86 11.34
C LEU A 176 6.54 3.46 12.82
N SER A 177 7.69 3.41 13.53
CA SER A 177 7.73 2.81 14.87
C SER A 177 6.98 3.58 15.95
N THR A 178 6.60 4.83 15.67
CA THR A 178 5.82 5.67 16.58
C THR A 178 4.32 5.66 16.24
N SER A 179 3.94 5.03 15.13
CA SER A 179 2.56 5.01 14.65
C SER A 179 1.79 3.81 15.22
N PRO A 180 0.50 3.96 15.59
CA PRO A 180 -0.35 2.88 16.08
C PRO A 180 -0.82 1.98 14.92
N LEU A 181 0.13 1.33 14.25
CA LEU A 181 -0.14 0.55 13.05
C LEU A 181 -0.97 -0.70 13.36
N TYR A 182 -2.06 -0.84 12.61
CA TYR A 182 -2.93 -2.01 12.56
C TYR A 182 -2.63 -2.89 11.33
N SER A 183 -2.37 -2.26 10.18
CA SER A 183 -2.11 -2.94 8.91
C SER A 183 -0.86 -2.39 8.24
N LEU A 184 0.03 -3.29 7.81
CA LEU A 184 1.25 -2.94 7.08
C LEU A 184 1.42 -3.82 5.84
N SER A 185 1.52 -3.19 4.67
CA SER A 185 2.05 -3.82 3.45
C SER A 185 3.42 -3.24 3.17
N LEU A 186 4.44 -4.08 3.07
CA LEU A 186 5.82 -3.65 2.91
C LEU A 186 6.52 -4.44 1.81
N ASP A 187 7.03 -3.72 0.84
CA ASP A 187 7.98 -4.27 -0.13
C ASP A 187 9.33 -4.58 0.55
N PHE A 188 9.96 -5.69 0.19
CA PHE A 188 11.29 -6.07 0.68
C PHE A 188 12.14 -6.74 -0.41
N TYR A 189 13.46 -6.78 -0.22
CA TYR A 189 14.36 -7.55 -1.07
C TYR A 189 14.77 -8.86 -0.41
N ALA A 190 15.14 -9.85 -1.22
CA ALA A 190 15.66 -11.14 -0.75
C ALA A 190 16.82 -11.05 0.27
N THR A 191 17.58 -9.96 0.25
CA THR A 191 18.72 -9.70 1.14
C THR A 191 18.32 -9.14 2.50
N ASP A 192 17.04 -8.82 2.72
CA ASP A 192 16.56 -8.23 3.97
C ASP A 192 16.20 -9.33 4.99
N TYR A 193 17.22 -10.06 5.46
CA TYR A 193 17.08 -11.26 6.29
C TYR A 193 16.25 -11.07 7.57
N ASP A 194 16.38 -9.91 8.23
CA ASP A 194 15.71 -9.64 9.51
C ASP A 194 14.43 -8.82 9.36
N MET A 195 13.84 -8.75 8.16
CA MET A 195 12.70 -7.86 7.88
C MET A 195 11.58 -8.01 8.91
N LEU A 196 11.16 -9.26 9.14
CA LEU A 196 10.05 -9.56 10.04
C LEU A 196 10.39 -9.19 11.49
N LEU A 197 11.61 -9.44 11.94
CA LEU A 197 12.07 -9.05 13.28
C LEU A 197 12.05 -7.53 13.47
N ARG A 198 12.44 -6.78 12.44
CA ARG A 198 12.40 -5.32 12.45
C ARG A 198 10.97 -4.80 12.47
N VAL A 199 10.08 -5.40 11.67
CA VAL A 199 8.64 -5.09 11.70
C VAL A 199 8.08 -5.33 13.09
N ALA A 200 8.37 -6.48 13.70
CA ALA A 200 7.92 -6.81 15.04
C ALA A 200 8.42 -5.83 16.10
N ALA A 201 9.67 -5.36 15.98
CA ALA A 201 10.22 -4.36 16.90
C ALA A 201 9.57 -2.97 16.73
N ALA A 202 9.21 -2.58 15.51
CA ALA A 202 8.65 -1.27 15.24
C ALA A 202 7.13 -1.19 15.44
N ALA A 203 6.41 -2.26 15.12
CA ALA A 203 4.96 -2.27 15.11
C ALA A 203 4.41 -3.57 15.75
N PRO A 204 4.61 -3.75 17.08
CA PRO A 204 4.22 -4.97 17.78
C PRO A 204 2.70 -5.24 17.80
N ASN A 205 1.90 -4.19 17.61
CA ASN A 205 0.43 -4.25 17.64
C ASN A 205 -0.21 -4.52 16.26
N LEU A 206 0.58 -4.90 15.25
CA LEU A 206 0.06 -5.21 13.93
C LEU A 206 -0.90 -6.40 13.97
N ARG A 207 -2.04 -6.24 13.29
CA ARG A 207 -3.03 -7.30 13.08
C ARG A 207 -2.95 -7.87 11.68
N LYS A 208 -2.58 -7.05 10.68
CA LYS A 208 -2.42 -7.47 9.29
C LYS A 208 -1.03 -7.12 8.78
N LEU A 209 -0.29 -8.12 8.29
CA LEU A 209 1.03 -7.92 7.71
C LEU A 209 1.10 -8.55 6.33
N LYS A 210 1.46 -7.77 5.32
CA LYS A 210 1.74 -8.23 3.96
C LYS A 210 3.18 -7.89 3.59
N LEU A 211 3.96 -8.89 3.24
CA LEU A 211 5.33 -8.73 2.77
C LEU A 211 5.40 -9.04 1.27
N VAL A 212 5.98 -8.13 0.49
CA VAL A 212 6.07 -8.25 -0.97
C VAL A 212 7.51 -8.26 -1.43
N GLU A 213 8.00 -9.42 -1.87
CA GLU A 213 9.35 -9.56 -2.39
C GLU A 213 9.47 -8.84 -3.75
N LYS A 214 10.44 -7.94 -3.87
CA LYS A 214 10.81 -7.26 -5.12
C LYS A 214 12.07 -7.83 -5.71
N PHE A 215 12.10 -7.81 -7.04
CA PHE A 215 13.28 -8.24 -7.79
C PHE A 215 14.36 -7.18 -7.63
N ARG A 216 15.55 -7.61 -7.20
CA ARG A 216 16.75 -6.79 -7.22
C ARG A 216 17.71 -7.42 -8.23
N PRO A 217 18.18 -6.68 -9.25
CA PRO A 217 19.26 -7.15 -10.09
C PRO A 217 20.48 -7.44 -9.22
N GLN A 218 20.75 -8.71 -8.96
CA GLN A 218 21.93 -9.12 -8.21
C GLN A 218 23.11 -9.22 -9.17
N ARG A 219 24.26 -8.72 -8.72
CA ARG A 219 25.53 -9.06 -9.38
C ARG A 219 25.69 -10.58 -9.26
N ARG A 220 26.05 -11.24 -10.37
CA ARG A 220 26.07 -12.70 -10.54
C ARG A 220 26.70 -13.41 -9.33
N GLY A 221 26.08 -14.49 -8.84
CA GLY A 221 26.70 -15.43 -7.89
C GLY A 221 26.10 -15.52 -6.49
N HIS A 222 25.20 -14.63 -6.07
CA HIS A 222 24.59 -14.71 -4.73
C HIS A 222 23.19 -15.32 -4.76
N GLN A 223 23.08 -16.64 -4.62
CA GLN A 223 21.81 -17.24 -4.18
C GLN A 223 21.51 -16.71 -2.77
N SER A 224 20.72 -15.65 -2.68
CA SER A 224 20.39 -15.08 -1.37
C SER A 224 19.51 -16.06 -0.62
N ARG A 225 19.99 -16.52 0.53
CA ARG A 225 19.17 -17.26 1.50
C ARG A 225 17.92 -16.42 1.77
N ARG A 226 16.74 -17.03 1.82
CA ARG A 226 15.51 -16.28 2.09
C ARG A 226 15.23 -16.22 3.59
N PRO A 227 14.65 -15.12 4.11
CA PRO A 227 14.36 -14.97 5.53
C PRO A 227 13.59 -16.16 6.12
N TRP A 228 12.59 -16.65 5.39
CA TRP A 228 11.72 -17.75 5.83
C TRP A 228 12.35 -19.15 5.73
N ASN A 229 13.57 -19.27 5.19
CA ASN A 229 14.28 -20.56 5.18
C ASN A 229 14.73 -20.98 6.58
N ASP A 230 14.90 -20.03 7.49
CA ASP A 230 15.13 -20.25 8.92
C ASP A 230 13.78 -20.25 9.66
N MET A 231 13.16 -21.43 9.75
CA MET A 231 11.84 -21.57 10.38
C MET A 231 11.85 -21.16 11.86
N ILE A 232 12.97 -21.33 12.57
CA ILE A 232 13.06 -21.00 14.00
C ILE A 232 13.04 -19.48 14.17
N SER A 233 13.93 -18.78 13.46
CA SER A 233 14.00 -17.31 13.53
C SER A 233 12.72 -16.66 13.02
N TRP A 234 12.14 -17.19 11.95
CA TRP A 234 10.87 -16.70 11.39
C TRP A 234 9.71 -16.86 12.37
N HIS A 235 9.57 -18.05 12.97
CA HIS A 235 8.56 -18.32 14.00
C HIS A 235 8.71 -17.39 15.21
N GLN A 236 9.93 -17.23 15.72
CA GLN A 236 10.21 -16.33 16.84
C GLN A 236 9.85 -14.87 16.53
N ALA A 237 10.09 -14.42 15.28
CA ALA A 237 9.71 -13.08 14.86
C ALA A 237 8.18 -12.93 14.74
N LEU A 238 7.46 -13.94 14.26
CA LEU A 238 5.99 -13.95 14.26
C LEU A 238 5.44 -13.89 15.69
N LEU A 239 5.95 -14.69 16.62
CA LEU A 239 5.50 -14.67 18.02
C LEU A 239 5.61 -13.31 18.71
N ARG A 240 6.54 -12.44 18.26
CA ARG A 240 6.66 -11.07 18.78
C ARG A 240 5.54 -10.14 18.31
N LEU A 241 4.82 -10.52 17.26
CA LEU A 241 3.62 -9.86 16.77
C LEU A 241 2.39 -10.53 17.38
N SER A 242 2.23 -10.43 18.70
CA SER A 242 1.21 -11.20 19.45
C SER A 242 -0.24 -10.90 19.06
N PHE A 243 -0.48 -9.83 18.30
CA PHE A 243 -1.78 -9.45 17.76
C PHE A 243 -1.97 -9.81 16.28
N LEU A 244 -0.96 -10.38 15.62
CA LEU A 244 -1.03 -10.69 14.20
C LEU A 244 -2.10 -11.74 13.93
N GLU A 245 -3.06 -11.39 13.11
CA GLU A 245 -4.21 -12.21 12.73
C GLU A 245 -4.04 -12.77 11.32
N GLU A 246 -3.56 -11.91 10.40
CA GLU A 246 -3.41 -12.20 8.98
C GLU A 246 -1.97 -11.90 8.52
N PHE A 247 -1.32 -12.91 7.94
CA PHE A 247 0.00 -12.78 7.34
C PHE A 247 -0.05 -13.13 5.85
N ALA A 248 0.40 -12.22 4.99
CA ALA A 248 0.50 -12.44 3.55
C ALA A 248 1.95 -12.32 3.08
N LEU A 249 2.40 -13.23 2.22
CA LEU A 249 3.73 -13.21 1.61
C LEU A 249 3.62 -13.37 0.08
N ARG A 250 4.03 -12.35 -0.66
CA ARG A 250 4.33 -12.47 -2.09
C ARG A 250 5.80 -12.77 -2.26
N SER A 251 6.16 -13.95 -2.74
CA SER A 251 7.54 -14.32 -3.05
C SER A 251 7.79 -14.42 -4.57
N LEU A 252 9.03 -14.17 -4.96
CA LEU A 252 9.54 -14.38 -6.33
C LEU A 252 10.14 -15.77 -6.53
N VAL A 253 10.29 -16.54 -5.46
CA VAL A 253 10.73 -17.92 -5.48
C VAL A 253 9.69 -18.81 -4.82
N ARG A 254 9.81 -20.13 -4.97
CA ARG A 254 8.95 -21.02 -4.21
C ARG A 254 9.36 -21.02 -2.75
N VAL A 255 8.37 -20.83 -1.89
CA VAL A 255 8.46 -21.02 -0.44
C VAL A 255 8.48 -22.52 -0.12
N PHE A 256 7.73 -23.32 -0.89
CA PHE A 256 7.62 -24.76 -0.69
C PHE A 256 8.47 -25.55 -1.69
N THR A 257 9.01 -26.67 -1.24
CA THR A 257 9.83 -27.57 -2.09
C THR A 257 9.42 -29.02 -1.85
N SER A 258 9.84 -29.95 -2.71
CA SER A 258 9.61 -31.39 -2.47
C SER A 258 10.21 -31.87 -1.14
N ARG A 259 11.28 -31.22 -0.66
CA ARG A 259 11.93 -31.51 0.62
C ARG A 259 11.28 -30.80 1.81
N ARG A 260 10.44 -29.81 1.57
CA ARG A 260 9.76 -28.98 2.58
C ARG A 260 8.33 -28.74 2.14
N PRO A 261 7.42 -29.70 2.43
CA PRO A 261 6.03 -29.56 2.10
C PRO A 261 5.44 -28.32 2.78
N ASP A 262 4.43 -27.78 2.13
CA ASP A 262 3.72 -26.57 2.53
C ASP A 262 3.16 -26.64 3.95
N VAL A 263 2.50 -27.74 4.31
CA VAL A 263 1.98 -27.99 5.67
C VAL A 263 3.08 -27.87 6.73
N GLN A 264 4.28 -28.41 6.45
CA GLN A 264 5.41 -28.35 7.39
C GLN A 264 5.92 -26.92 7.56
N VAL A 265 5.99 -26.15 6.47
CA VAL A 265 6.42 -24.75 6.51
C VAL A 265 5.42 -23.89 7.29
N ILE A 266 4.13 -23.98 6.95
CA ILE A 266 3.08 -23.21 7.62
C ILE A 266 2.95 -23.59 9.10
N SER A 267 2.93 -24.89 9.40
CA SER A 267 2.90 -25.36 10.78
C SER A 267 4.16 -24.94 11.54
N GLY A 268 5.33 -24.95 10.89
CA GLY A 268 6.58 -24.48 11.48
C GLY A 268 6.56 -22.99 11.82
N TRP A 269 5.96 -22.16 10.96
CA TRP A 269 5.80 -20.72 11.21
C TRP A 269 4.79 -20.44 12.31
N ALA A 270 3.63 -21.11 12.29
CA ALA A 270 2.54 -20.85 13.21
C ALA A 270 2.71 -21.52 14.58
N ASN A 271 3.22 -22.75 14.63
CA ASN A 271 3.27 -23.60 15.82
C ASN A 271 4.69 -23.87 16.34
N GLY A 272 5.71 -23.40 15.61
CA GLY A 272 7.11 -23.69 15.90
C GLY A 272 7.58 -25.04 15.39
N THR A 273 8.82 -25.40 15.72
CA THR A 273 9.39 -26.72 15.37
C THR A 273 9.30 -27.67 16.57
N THR A 274 9.54 -28.96 16.36
CA THR A 274 9.45 -29.99 17.41
C THR A 274 10.25 -29.67 18.68
N ARG A 275 11.34 -28.91 18.57
CA ARG A 275 12.18 -28.50 19.70
C ARG A 275 11.66 -27.29 20.49
N ARG A 276 10.81 -26.47 19.88
CA ARG A 276 10.26 -25.23 20.44
C ARG A 276 8.88 -24.98 19.85
N SER A 277 7.89 -25.74 20.34
CA SER A 277 6.51 -25.57 19.92
C SER A 277 5.82 -24.58 20.85
N ALA A 278 5.40 -23.45 20.28
CA ALA A 278 4.55 -22.48 20.93
C ALA A 278 3.59 -21.95 19.85
N PRO A 279 2.28 -22.26 19.92
CA PRO A 279 1.36 -21.78 18.91
C PRO A 279 1.27 -20.26 18.96
N HIS A 280 1.24 -19.63 17.79
CA HIS A 280 0.97 -18.21 17.69
C HIS A 280 -0.43 -17.91 18.26
N PRO A 281 -0.56 -16.89 19.14
CA PRO A 281 -1.80 -16.65 19.88
C PRO A 281 -2.99 -16.30 18.96
N THR A 282 -2.80 -15.36 18.04
CA THR A 282 -3.91 -14.77 17.25
C THR A 282 -3.90 -15.12 15.76
N LEU A 283 -2.78 -15.61 15.20
CA LEU A 283 -2.63 -15.85 13.77
C LEU A 283 -3.58 -16.95 13.34
N TYR A 284 -4.53 -16.62 12.47
CA TYR A 284 -5.52 -17.56 11.94
C TYR A 284 -5.50 -17.67 10.41
N HIS A 285 -4.85 -16.72 9.71
CA HIS A 285 -4.81 -16.72 8.25
C HIS A 285 -3.39 -16.46 7.73
N VAL A 286 -2.92 -17.33 6.84
CA VAL A 286 -1.65 -17.16 6.10
C VAL A 286 -1.90 -17.29 4.60
N ALA A 287 -1.58 -16.24 3.84
CA ALA A 287 -1.67 -16.24 2.38
C ALA A 287 -0.27 -16.18 1.74
N ILE A 288 -0.01 -17.04 0.76
CA ILE A 288 1.26 -17.06 0.03
C ILE A 288 1.00 -17.02 -1.47
N LEU A 289 1.57 -16.01 -2.14
CA LEU A 289 1.60 -15.91 -3.61
C LEU A 289 3.02 -16.15 -4.10
N GLN A 290 3.20 -17.20 -4.90
CA GLN A 290 4.52 -17.64 -5.36
C GLN A 290 4.46 -18.17 -6.82
N PRO A 291 5.60 -18.35 -7.50
CA PRO A 291 5.62 -18.94 -8.84
C PRO A 291 5.15 -20.41 -8.87
N CYS A 292 4.36 -20.76 -9.88
CA CYS A 292 3.88 -22.13 -10.09
C CYS A 292 5.01 -23.09 -10.55
N THR A 293 4.75 -24.41 -10.50
CA THR A 293 5.58 -25.47 -11.10
C THR A 293 5.55 -25.48 -12.62
N ARG A 294 4.42 -25.11 -13.20
CA ARG A 294 4.15 -25.23 -14.63
C ARG A 294 3.81 -23.84 -15.19
N GLY A 295 4.76 -23.28 -15.95
CA GLY A 295 4.61 -22.01 -16.67
C GLY A 295 4.77 -20.75 -15.81
N ASP A 296 4.46 -19.61 -16.41
CA ASP A 296 4.60 -18.27 -15.83
C ASP A 296 3.45 -17.86 -14.90
N THR A 297 2.61 -18.84 -14.52
CA THR A 297 1.47 -18.60 -13.62
C THR A 297 1.94 -18.43 -12.17
N ARG A 298 1.14 -17.69 -11.39
CA ARG A 298 1.32 -17.59 -9.94
C ARG A 298 0.30 -18.47 -9.24
N GLN A 299 0.71 -19.05 -8.12
CA GLN A 299 -0.16 -19.84 -7.26
C GLN A 299 -0.40 -19.06 -5.97
N LEU A 300 -1.67 -18.81 -5.63
CA LEU A 300 -2.08 -18.36 -4.32
C LEU A 300 -2.48 -19.57 -3.48
N THR A 301 -1.81 -19.75 -2.35
CA THR A 301 -2.22 -20.71 -1.33
C THR A 301 -2.61 -19.97 -0.07
N GLU A 302 -3.83 -20.19 0.39
CA GLU A 302 -4.38 -19.64 1.61
C GLU A 302 -4.49 -20.75 2.65
N TRP A 303 -4.18 -20.40 3.89
CA TRP A 303 -4.15 -21.32 5.01
C TRP A 303 -4.95 -20.73 6.15
N PHE A 304 -5.91 -21.50 6.65
CA PHE A 304 -6.78 -21.09 7.74
C PHE A 304 -6.55 -22.00 8.94
N LYS A 305 -6.47 -21.42 10.14
CA LYS A 305 -6.39 -22.18 11.39
C LYS A 305 -7.75 -22.81 11.66
N GLY A 306 -7.82 -24.13 11.60
CA GLY A 306 -9.03 -24.90 11.89
C GLY A 306 -9.42 -24.83 13.37
N SER A 307 -10.68 -25.17 13.66
CA SER A 307 -11.23 -25.21 15.02
C SER A 307 -10.57 -26.28 15.90
N SER A 308 -10.04 -27.35 15.30
CA SER A 308 -9.31 -28.41 16.01
C SER A 308 -7.87 -28.01 16.29
N LYS A 309 -7.53 -27.80 17.58
CA LYS A 309 -6.18 -27.72 18.19
C LYS A 309 -4.98 -27.48 17.23
N GLY A 310 -4.99 -26.37 16.50
CA GLY A 310 -3.83 -25.93 15.70
C GLY A 310 -3.62 -26.62 14.35
N ALA A 311 -4.62 -27.35 13.85
CA ALA A 311 -4.63 -27.82 12.46
C ALA A 311 -4.77 -26.64 11.49
N TRP A 312 -4.11 -26.72 10.34
CA TRP A 312 -4.16 -25.70 9.29
C TRP A 312 -4.76 -26.30 8.02
N GLU A 313 -5.82 -25.68 7.52
CA GLU A 313 -6.54 -26.08 6.33
C GLU A 313 -6.09 -25.25 5.13
N ARG A 314 -5.87 -25.91 4.00
CA ARG A 314 -5.34 -25.30 2.79
C ARG A 314 -6.43 -25.07 1.75
N VAL A 315 -6.47 -23.86 1.21
CA VAL A 315 -7.23 -23.50 0.01
C VAL A 315 -6.24 -23.10 -1.09
N VAL A 316 -6.43 -23.62 -2.30
CA VAL A 316 -5.52 -23.38 -3.43
C VAL A 316 -6.28 -22.72 -4.55
N ASN A 317 -5.86 -21.51 -4.89
CA ASN A 317 -6.44 -20.73 -5.96
C ASN A 317 -5.36 -20.52 -7.05
N ALA A 318 -5.65 -20.98 -8.27
CA ALA A 318 -4.88 -20.58 -9.43
C ALA A 318 -5.26 -19.15 -9.78
N VAL A 319 -4.27 -18.28 -9.92
CA VAL A 319 -4.51 -16.86 -10.19
C VAL A 319 -3.72 -16.38 -11.38
N GLY A 320 -4.32 -15.48 -12.15
CA GLY A 320 -3.69 -14.84 -13.29
C GLY A 320 -2.40 -14.09 -12.92
N PRO A 321 -1.58 -13.75 -13.92
CA PRO A 321 -0.29 -13.08 -13.69
C PRO A 321 -0.41 -11.73 -12.96
N ASP A 322 -1.57 -11.07 -13.08
CA ASP A 322 -1.81 -9.71 -12.58
C ASP A 322 -2.40 -9.63 -11.17
N VAL A 323 -2.64 -10.76 -10.50
CA VAL A 323 -3.22 -10.74 -9.16
C VAL A 323 -2.27 -10.10 -8.16
N GLN A 324 -2.75 -9.03 -7.54
CA GLN A 324 -2.14 -8.42 -6.37
C GLN A 324 -2.77 -9.06 -5.13
N LEU A 325 -1.91 -9.59 -4.25
CA LEU A 325 -2.29 -10.10 -2.93
C LEU A 325 -3.00 -9.05 -2.08
#